data_AF-A0A6P3Z412-F1
#
_entry.id   AF-A0A6P3Z412-F1
#
_cell.length_a   1.000
_cell.length_b   1.000
_cell.length_c   1.000
_cell.angle_alpha   90.00
_cell.angle_beta   90.00
_cell.angle_gamma   90.00
#
_symmetry.space_group_name_H-M   'P 1'
#
loop_
_entity.id
_entity.type
_entity.pdbx_description
1 polymer ?
#
loop_
_entity_poly.entity_id
_entity_poly.type
_entity_poly.pdbx_seq_one_letter_code
_entity_poly.pdbx_strand_id
1 'polypeptide(L)'
;MAVSRTVLREALKVLAAKGLIETRQKTGMRVRDSRYWNHLDADVLGWRCASLPTDDFVEKLVEMREIVEPAAVMTAARRREPAQLEAIREALAAMEDAQTLDEWAEADLHFHQAVLLATNNELLSSLFSVIETALATFFVMSARTAKNF
;
A
#
# COMPACT_ATOMS: atom_id res chain seq x y z
N MET A 1 -23.19 4.72 24.16
CA MET A 1 -22.89 5.94 23.37
C MET A 1 -23.94 6.08 22.27
N ALA A 2 -24.71 7.17 22.26
CA ALA A 2 -25.72 7.40 21.22
C ALA A 2 -25.12 8.26 20.11
N VAL A 3 -24.86 7.66 18.94
CA VAL A 3 -24.39 8.37 17.75
C VAL A 3 -25.59 9.00 17.03
N SER A 4 -25.44 10.22 16.50
CA SER A 4 -26.54 10.87 15.77
C SER A 4 -26.87 10.12 14.47
N ARG A 5 -28.15 10.11 14.07
CA ARG A 5 -28.59 9.45 12.82
C ARG A 5 -27.91 10.01 11.57
N THR A 6 -27.58 11.30 11.59
CA THR A 6 -26.85 11.96 10.50
C THR A 6 -25.43 11.42 10.40
N VAL A 7 -24.70 11.34 11.52
CA VAL A 7 -23.33 10.79 11.54
C VAL A 7 -23.32 9.34 11.09
N LEU A 8 -24.28 8.54 11.56
CA LEU A 8 -24.41 7.15 11.11
C LEU A 8 -24.60 7.06 9.59
N ARG A 9 -25.48 7.89 9.01
CA ARG A 9 -25.73 7.87 7.57
C ARG A 9 -24.49 8.25 6.76
N GLU A 10 -23.72 9.24 7.18
CA GLU A 10 -22.50 9.62 6.47
C GLU A 10 -21.43 8.54 6.58
N ALA A 11 -21.26 7.92 7.75
CA ALA A 11 -20.35 6.78 7.92
C ALA A 11 -20.74 5.62 6.97
N LEU A 12 -22.03 5.30 6.87
CA LEU A 12 -22.50 4.25 5.96
C LEU A 12 -22.26 4.58 4.48
N LYS A 13 -22.34 5.85 4.07
CA LYS A 13 -21.98 6.25 2.70
C LYS A 13 -20.49 6.01 2.42
N VAL A 14 -19.62 6.33 3.37
CA VAL A 14 -18.17 6.09 3.25
C VAL A 14 -17.89 4.59 3.09
N LEU A 15 -18.49 3.75 3.93
CA LEU A 15 -18.32 2.29 3.84
C LEU A 15 -18.87 1.73 2.51
N ALA A 16 -19.98 2.28 2.00
CA ALA A 16 -20.54 1.88 0.71
C ALA A 16 -19.64 2.30 -0.46
N ALA A 17 -19.08 3.51 -0.43
CA ALA A 17 -18.16 4.01 -1.45
C ALA A 17 -16.87 3.17 -1.55
N LYS A 18 -16.41 2.63 -0.41
CA LYS A 18 -15.27 1.70 -0.32
C LYS A 18 -15.61 0.26 -0.71
N GLY A 19 -16.87 -0.01 -1.08
CA GLY A 19 -17.33 -1.34 -1.47
C GLY A 19 -17.48 -2.33 -0.32
N LEU A 20 -17.44 -1.88 0.94
CA LEU A 20 -17.53 -2.77 2.11
C LEU A 20 -18.95 -3.24 2.38
N ILE A 21 -19.93 -2.40 2.06
CA ILE A 21 -21.35 -2.68 2.25
C ILE A 21 -22.15 -2.34 1.01
N GLU A 22 -23.32 -2.95 0.89
CA GLU A 22 -24.33 -2.55 -0.08
C GLU A 22 -25.69 -2.43 0.60
N THR A 23 -26.54 -1.59 0.01
CA THR A 23 -27.95 -1.48 0.39
C THR A 23 -28.78 -2.21 -0.65
N ARG A 24 -29.58 -3.18 -0.21
CA ARG A 24 -30.51 -3.91 -1.09
C ARG A 24 -31.94 -3.60 -0.69
N GLN A 25 -32.78 -3.32 -1.69
CA GLN A 25 -34.21 -3.12 -1.44
C GLN A 25 -34.80 -4.32 -0.68
N LYS A 26 -35.61 -4.02 0.35
CA LYS A 26 -36.32 -4.98 1.21
C LYS A 26 -35.46 -5.87 2.13
N THR A 27 -34.14 -5.93 1.95
CA THR A 27 -33.22 -6.74 2.78
C THR A 27 -32.34 -5.91 3.70
N GLY A 28 -32.31 -4.58 3.50
CA GLY A 28 -31.49 -3.69 4.31
C GLY A 28 -30.05 -3.65 3.84
N MET A 29 -29.14 -3.38 4.77
CA MET A 29 -27.72 -3.20 4.50
C MET A 29 -26.95 -4.46 4.86
N ARG A 30 -26.01 -4.87 3.99
CA ARG A 30 -25.18 -6.05 4.23
C ARG A 30 -23.73 -5.78 3.90
N VAL A 31 -22.82 -6.46 4.59
CA VAL A 31 -21.40 -6.53 4.24
C VAL A 31 -21.27 -7.31 2.92
N ARG A 32 -20.46 -6.78 2.01
CA ARG A 32 -20.17 -7.43 0.72
C ARG A 32 -19.04 -8.43 0.90
N ASP A 33 -18.99 -9.43 0.02
CA ASP A 33 -17.83 -10.32 -0.07
C ASP A 33 -16.55 -9.50 -0.27
N SER A 34 -15.46 -9.94 0.38
CA SER A 34 -14.18 -9.25 0.38
C SER A 34 -13.68 -8.91 -1.03
N ARG A 35 -13.94 -9.75 -2.05
CA ARG A 35 -13.54 -9.51 -3.44
C ARG A 35 -14.09 -8.23 -4.08
N TYR A 36 -15.11 -7.63 -3.45
CA TYR A 36 -15.75 -6.41 -3.94
C TYR A 36 -15.31 -5.15 -3.17
N TRP A 37 -14.46 -5.33 -2.16
CA TRP A 37 -13.92 -4.21 -1.41
C TRP A 37 -12.92 -3.47 -2.30
N ASN A 38 -12.81 -2.16 -2.12
CA ASN A 38 -11.74 -1.41 -2.75
C ASN A 38 -10.43 -1.70 -2.01
N HIS A 39 -9.71 -2.74 -2.45
CA HIS A 39 -8.46 -3.18 -1.82
C HIS A 39 -7.31 -2.19 -1.97
N LEU A 40 -7.42 -1.22 -2.87
CA LEU A 40 -6.46 -0.14 -3.06
C LEU A 40 -7.00 1.19 -2.51
N ASP A 41 -7.98 1.15 -1.61
CA ASP A 41 -8.36 2.32 -0.83
C ASP A 41 -7.45 2.42 0.40
N ALA A 42 -6.89 3.60 0.64
CA ALA A 42 -5.93 3.82 1.73
C ALA A 42 -6.50 3.49 3.12
N ASP A 43 -7.78 3.80 3.38
CA ASP A 43 -8.41 3.46 4.66
C ASP A 43 -8.62 1.95 4.78
N VAL A 44 -9.07 1.29 3.70
CA VAL A 44 -9.27 -0.18 3.69
C VAL A 44 -7.95 -0.91 3.92
N LEU A 45 -6.88 -0.47 3.26
CA LEU A 45 -5.53 -0.98 3.47
C LEU A 45 -5.06 -0.74 4.90
N GLY A 46 -5.18 0.50 5.40
CA GLY A 46 -4.83 0.85 6.77
C GLY A 46 -5.56 0.00 7.82
N TRP A 47 -6.86 -0.23 7.64
CA TRP A 47 -7.65 -1.09 8.52
C TRP A 47 -7.20 -2.55 8.47
N ARG A 48 -6.82 -3.07 7.29
CA ARG A 48 -6.28 -4.43 7.15
C ARG A 48 -4.91 -4.57 7.80
N CYS A 49 -4.03 -3.59 7.64
CA CYS A 49 -2.71 -3.58 8.28
C CYS A 49 -2.81 -3.45 9.81
N ALA A 50 -3.74 -2.62 10.32
CA ALA A 50 -3.91 -2.41 11.76
C ALA A 50 -4.52 -3.61 12.50
N SER A 51 -5.27 -4.47 11.80
CA SER A 51 -6.03 -5.58 12.41
C SER A 51 -5.25 -6.90 12.50
N LEU A 52 -3.91 -6.86 12.44
CA LEU A 52 -2.98 -7.96 12.14
C LEU A 52 -3.15 -8.45 10.69
N PRO A 53 -2.24 -8.13 9.77
CA PRO A 53 -2.33 -8.65 8.41
C PRO A 53 -2.23 -10.16 8.49
N THR A 54 -3.22 -10.85 7.90
CA THR A 54 -3.13 -12.30 7.71
C THR A 54 -1.95 -12.59 6.80
N ASP A 55 -1.23 -13.69 7.02
CA ASP A 55 -0.14 -14.13 6.12
C ASP A 55 -0.61 -14.16 4.65
N ASP A 56 -1.86 -14.55 4.40
CA ASP A 56 -2.54 -14.51 3.10
C ASP A 56 -2.60 -13.12 2.44
N PHE A 57 -2.75 -12.04 3.22
CA PHE A 57 -2.79 -10.68 2.67
C PHE A 57 -1.37 -10.21 2.32
N VAL A 58 -0.39 -10.61 3.13
CA VAL A 58 1.02 -10.36 2.89
C VAL A 58 1.48 -11.04 1.61
N GLU A 59 1.19 -12.33 1.45
CA GLU A 59 1.54 -13.10 0.25
C GLU A 59 0.99 -12.44 -1.02
N LYS A 60 -0.25 -11.94 -0.98
CA LYS A 60 -0.87 -11.21 -2.10
C LYS A 60 -0.17 -9.88 -2.42
N LEU A 61 0.32 -9.17 -1.40
CA LEU A 61 1.11 -7.95 -1.62
C LEU A 61 2.47 -8.27 -2.26
N VAL A 62 3.14 -9.34 -1.78
CA VAL A 62 4.40 -9.80 -2.37
C VAL A 62 4.20 -10.24 -3.82
N GLU A 63 3.20 -11.07 -4.10
CA GLU A 63 2.86 -11.51 -5.47
C GLU A 63 2.62 -10.31 -6.40
N MET A 64 1.90 -9.29 -5.94
CA MET A 64 1.67 -8.09 -6.73
C MET A 64 2.98 -7.35 -7.06
N ARG A 65 3.92 -7.25 -6.10
CA ARG A 65 5.23 -6.63 -6.33
C ARG A 65 6.05 -7.41 -7.34
N GLU A 66 6.12 -8.73 -7.20
CA GLU A 66 6.86 -9.60 -8.11
C GLU A 66 6.36 -9.48 -9.56
N ILE A 67 5.06 -9.25 -9.76
CA ILE A 67 4.49 -9.06 -11.11
C ILE A 67 4.86 -7.69 -11.69
N VAL A 68 4.83 -6.63 -10.88
CA VAL A 68 4.82 -5.27 -11.42
C VAL A 68 6.17 -4.56 -11.29
N GLU A 69 6.90 -4.75 -10.20
CA GLU A 69 8.18 -4.07 -9.96
C GLU A 69 9.23 -4.35 -11.05
N PRO A 70 9.40 -5.60 -11.56
CA PRO A 70 10.37 -5.83 -12.62
C PRO A 70 10.07 -5.03 -13.89
N ALA A 71 8.79 -4.90 -14.24
CA ALA A 71 8.35 -4.10 -15.38
C ALA A 71 8.55 -2.60 -15.14
N ALA A 72 8.31 -2.13 -13.91
CA ALA A 72 8.57 -0.75 -13.50
C ALA A 72 10.06 -0.43 -13.56
N VAL A 73 10.92 -1.27 -12.98
CA VAL A 73 12.39 -1.12 -13.02
C VAL A 73 12.91 -1.10 -14.45
N MET A 74 12.46 -2.02 -15.30
CA MET A 74 12.84 -2.04 -16.72
C MET A 74 12.43 -0.74 -17.43
N THR A 75 11.25 -0.22 -17.12
CA THR A 75 10.75 1.03 -17.71
C THR A 75 11.55 2.22 -17.22
N ALA A 76 11.82 2.29 -15.92
CA ALA A 76 12.65 3.30 -15.29
C ALA A 76 14.06 3.31 -15.88
N ALA A 77 14.70 2.14 -16.01
CA ALA A 77 16.04 2.02 -16.58
C ALA A 77 16.15 2.61 -18.01
N ARG A 78 15.06 2.55 -18.80
CA ARG A 78 15.00 3.08 -20.17
C ARG A 78 14.67 4.56 -20.26
N ARG A 79 13.96 5.11 -19.28
CA ARG A 79 13.34 6.45 -19.36
C ARG A 79 13.91 7.47 -18.40
N ARG A 80 14.61 7.01 -17.36
CA ARG A 80 15.09 7.87 -16.28
C ARG A 80 15.97 9.02 -16.78
N GLU A 81 15.81 10.16 -16.13
CA GLU A 81 16.75 11.27 -16.22
C GLU A 81 17.97 11.03 -15.31
N PRO A 82 19.10 11.73 -15.53
CA PRO A 82 20.27 11.62 -14.65
C PRO A 82 19.97 11.91 -13.18
N ALA A 83 19.15 12.94 -12.90
CA ALA A 83 18.74 13.29 -11.54
C ALA A 83 17.92 12.18 -10.86
N GLN A 84 17.09 11.46 -11.63
CA GLN A 84 16.29 10.35 -11.11
C GLN A 84 17.16 9.13 -10.77
N LEU A 85 18.24 8.90 -11.53
CA LEU A 85 19.21 7.86 -11.16
C LEU A 85 19.89 8.21 -9.83
N GLU A 86 20.24 9.47 -9.63
CA GLU A 86 20.88 9.89 -8.39
C GLU A 86 19.95 9.73 -7.20
N ALA A 87 18.68 10.12 -7.32
CA ALA A 87 17.67 9.87 -6.29
C ALA A 87 17.53 8.37 -5.94
N ILE A 88 17.58 7.48 -6.94
CA ILE A 88 17.56 6.02 -6.71
C ILE A 88 18.80 5.57 -5.94
N ARG A 89 20.00 6.11 -6.26
CA ARG A 89 21.24 5.77 -5.56
C ARG A 89 21.26 6.28 -4.13
N GLU A 90 20.78 7.51 -3.90
CA GLU A 90 20.69 8.09 -2.56
C GLU A 90 19.77 7.25 -1.67
N ALA A 91 18.62 6.83 -2.20
CA ALA A 91 17.70 5.96 -1.47
C ALA A 91 18.31 4.58 -1.17
N LEU A 92 19.02 3.98 -2.13
CA LEU A 92 19.73 2.72 -1.91
C LEU A 92 20.83 2.85 -0.85
N ALA A 93 21.62 3.92 -0.89
CA ALA A 93 22.65 4.17 0.11
C ALA A 93 22.03 4.33 1.51
N ALA A 94 20.90 5.03 1.61
CA ALA A 94 20.17 5.15 2.88
C ALA A 94 19.67 3.79 3.41
N MET A 95 19.28 2.85 2.53
CA MET A 95 18.93 1.48 2.94
C MET A 95 20.15 0.72 3.45
N GLU A 96 21.30 0.86 2.79
CA GLU A 96 22.57 0.22 3.18
C GLU A 96 23.10 0.77 4.52
N ASP A 97 22.91 2.07 4.76
CA ASP A 97 23.37 2.77 5.97
C ASP A 97 22.40 2.64 7.16
N ALA A 98 21.17 2.16 6.94
CA ALA A 98 20.15 2.03 7.98
C ALA A 98 20.62 1.14 9.15
N GLN A 99 20.50 1.65 10.38
CA GLN A 99 20.93 0.95 11.61
C GLN A 99 19.76 0.32 12.35
N THR A 100 18.54 0.78 12.07
CA THR A 100 17.31 0.23 12.64
C THR A 100 16.40 -0.28 11.54
N LEU A 101 15.48 -1.16 11.93
CA LEU A 101 14.46 -1.63 11.01
C LEU A 101 13.54 -0.51 10.52
N ASP A 102 13.20 0.43 11.40
CA ASP A 102 12.31 1.53 11.04
C ASP A 102 13.00 2.45 10.01
N GLU A 103 14.31 2.73 10.17
CA GLU A 103 15.13 3.45 9.18
C GLU A 103 15.22 2.68 7.86
N TRP A 104 15.44 1.36 7.90
CA TRP A 104 15.52 0.53 6.70
C TRP A 104 14.19 0.52 5.93
N ALA A 105 13.07 0.41 6.65
CA ALA A 105 11.73 0.42 6.04
C ALA A 105 11.38 1.77 5.40
N GLU A 106 11.80 2.88 6.01
CA GLU A 106 11.65 4.22 5.42
C GLU A 106 12.52 4.38 4.17
N ALA A 107 13.77 3.90 4.21
CA ALA A 107 14.66 3.96 3.05
C ALA A 107 14.19 3.05 1.90
N ASP A 108 13.68 1.86 2.20
CA ASP A 108 13.08 0.94 1.21
C ASP A 108 11.89 1.59 0.50
N LEU A 109 11.00 2.23 1.27
CA LEU A 109 9.89 2.99 0.73
C LEU A 109 10.35 4.07 -0.26
N HIS A 110 11.35 4.87 0.13
CA HIS A 110 11.91 5.91 -0.73
C HIS A 110 12.58 5.33 -1.99
N PHE A 111 13.23 4.18 -1.89
CA PHE A 111 13.85 3.51 -3.04
C PHE A 111 12.79 3.10 -4.07
N HIS A 112 11.71 2.45 -3.62
CA HIS A 112 10.62 2.06 -4.50
C HIS A 112 9.93 3.27 -5.15
N GLN A 113 9.72 4.35 -4.39
CA GLN A 113 9.19 5.62 -4.91
C GLN A 113 10.08 6.21 -6.00
N ALA A 114 11.40 6.26 -5.76
CA ALA A 114 12.36 6.81 -6.71
C ALA A 114 12.36 6.02 -8.03
N VAL A 115 12.29 4.68 -7.95
CA VAL A 115 12.17 3.82 -9.15
C VAL A 115 10.88 4.09 -9.91
N LEU A 116 9.75 4.21 -9.21
CA LEU A 116 8.44 4.45 -9.84
C LEU A 116 8.38 5.83 -10.51
N LEU A 117 8.88 6.87 -9.87
CA LEU A 117 9.00 8.21 -10.47
C LEU A 117 9.88 8.17 -11.72
N ALA A 118 10.97 7.41 -11.69
CA ALA A 118 11.88 7.23 -12.82
C ALA A 118 11.24 6.50 -14.02
N THR A 119 10.08 5.85 -13.84
CA THR A 119 9.30 5.31 -14.98
C THR A 119 8.73 6.41 -15.88
N ASN A 120 8.66 7.65 -15.39
CA ASN A 120 8.00 8.79 -16.05
C ASN A 120 6.59 8.40 -16.52
N ASN A 121 5.85 7.75 -15.62
CA ASN A 121 4.48 7.30 -15.82
C ASN A 121 3.67 7.56 -14.53
N GLU A 122 2.85 8.61 -14.57
CA GLU A 122 2.05 9.07 -13.44
C GLU A 122 1.00 8.05 -13.02
N LEU A 123 0.55 7.18 -13.94
CA LEU A 123 -0.38 6.10 -13.62
C LEU A 123 0.29 5.00 -12.78
N LEU A 124 1.55 4.65 -13.09
CA LEU A 124 2.32 3.72 -12.26
C LEU A 124 2.60 4.34 -10.89
N SER A 125 3.01 5.61 -10.86
CA SER A 125 3.24 6.31 -9.59
C SER A 125 1.98 6.34 -8.72
N SER A 126 0.82 6.63 -9.32
CA SER A 126 -0.47 6.68 -8.61
C SER A 126 -0.88 5.31 -8.08
N LEU A 127 -0.76 4.25 -8.91
CA LEU A 127 -1.11 2.89 -8.53
C LEU A 127 -0.29 2.40 -7.33
N PHE A 128 1.00 2.74 -7.29
CA PHE A 128 1.92 2.25 -6.26
C PHE A 128 1.93 3.07 -4.97
N SER A 129 1.67 4.37 -5.03
CA SER A 129 1.61 5.24 -3.84
C SER A 129 0.67 4.69 -2.75
N VAL A 130 -0.42 4.04 -3.16
CA VAL A 130 -1.39 3.44 -2.25
C VAL A 130 -0.84 2.18 -1.57
N ILE A 131 -0.06 1.39 -2.31
CA ILE A 131 0.48 0.10 -1.87
C ILE A 131 1.69 0.32 -0.97
N GLU A 132 2.51 1.31 -1.29
CA GLU A 132 3.66 1.76 -0.52
C GLU A 132 3.34 2.09 0.94
N THR A 133 2.21 2.79 1.18
CA THR A 133 1.75 3.10 2.54
C THR A 133 1.42 1.81 3.32
N ALA A 134 0.84 0.81 2.66
CA ALA A 134 0.57 -0.50 3.25
C ALA A 134 1.86 -1.31 3.46
N LEU A 135 2.83 -1.20 2.54
CA LEU A 135 4.12 -1.88 2.60
C LEU A 135 5.03 -1.33 3.69
N ALA A 136 5.09 -0.02 3.90
CA ALA A 136 5.88 0.59 4.98
C ALA A 136 5.42 0.08 6.36
N THR A 137 4.10 0.00 6.55
CA THR A 137 3.51 -0.60 7.76
C THR A 137 3.85 -2.09 7.87
N PHE A 138 3.92 -2.78 6.73
CA PHE A 138 4.28 -4.20 6.67
C PHE A 138 5.76 -4.46 6.98
N PHE A 139 6.72 -3.73 6.42
CA PHE A 139 8.15 -3.95 6.65
C PHE A 139 8.55 -3.80 8.12
N VAL A 140 7.97 -2.82 8.79
CA VAL A 140 8.14 -2.64 10.24
C VAL A 140 7.60 -3.86 11.01
N MET A 141 6.49 -4.46 10.58
CA MET A 141 5.90 -5.63 11.25
C MET A 141 6.56 -6.96 10.87
N SER A 142 6.93 -7.15 9.60
CA SER A 142 7.53 -8.37 9.10
C SER A 142 8.91 -8.56 9.66
N ALA A 143 9.73 -7.51 9.77
CA ALA A 143 11.05 -7.64 10.37
C ALA A 143 11.06 -7.58 11.91
N ARG A 144 9.96 -7.17 12.56
CA ARG A 144 9.71 -7.50 13.97
C ARG A 144 9.38 -8.99 14.19
N THR A 145 8.82 -9.63 13.17
CA THR A 145 8.43 -11.06 13.19
C THR A 145 9.58 -11.96 12.72
N ALA A 146 10.38 -11.48 11.76
CA ALA A 146 11.63 -12.08 11.29
C ALA A 146 12.77 -11.76 12.26
N LYS A 147 12.74 -12.37 13.45
CA LYS A 147 13.94 -12.59 14.29
C LYS A 147 14.98 -13.52 13.63
N ASN A 148 14.99 -13.63 12.31
CA ASN A 148 15.80 -14.54 11.50
C ASN A 148 16.45 -13.80 10.32
N PHE A 149 17.10 -12.67 10.57
CA PHE A 149 18.22 -12.20 9.74
C PHE A 149 19.48 -12.23 10.58
#